data_AF-A0A2I1H409-F1
#
_entry.id   AF-A0A2I1H409-F1
#
_cell.length_a   1.000
_cell.length_b   1.000
_cell.length_c   1.000
_cell.angle_alpha   90.00
_cell.angle_beta   90.00
_cell.angle_gamma   90.00
#
_symmetry.space_group_name_H-M   'P 1'
#
loop_
_entity.id
_entity.type
_entity.pdbx_description
1 polymer ?
#
loop_
_entity_poly.entity_id
_entity_poly.type
_entity_poly.pdbx_seq_one_letter_code
_entity_poly.pdbx_strand_id
1 'polypeptide(L)' 'MEENDWVIDINFEDLKSLFDPVIGKIIRLIRGQLDSSKDKCSAIFLVGGFSESKYLQMRVKEEFGKL' A
#
# COMPACT_ATOMS: atom_id res chain seq x y z
N MET A 1 24.58 -33.53 -15.15
CA MET A 1 24.57 -32.34 -14.28
C MET A 1 23.10 -32.05 -14.05
N GLU A 2 22.60 -32.30 -12.85
CA GLU A 2 21.22 -31.98 -12.51
C GLU A 2 21.10 -30.44 -12.48
N GLU A 3 20.21 -29.89 -13.30
CA GLU A 3 19.86 -28.47 -13.26
C GLU A 3 19.23 -28.20 -11.89
N ASN A 4 19.96 -27.48 -11.04
CA ASN A 4 19.41 -27.02 -9.76
C ASN A 4 18.38 -25.94 -10.07
N ASP A 5 17.11 -26.33 -10.22
CA ASP A 5 15.98 -25.40 -10.24
C ASP A 5 15.91 -24.71 -8.88
N TRP A 6 16.39 -23.47 -8.83
CA TRP A 6 16.32 -22.63 -7.64
C TRP A 6 14.86 -22.16 -7.45
N VAL A 7 14.10 -22.92 -6.66
CA VAL A 7 12.75 -22.50 -6.26
C VAL A 7 12.88 -21.58 -5.04
N ILE A 8 12.38 -20.34 -5.16
CA ILE A 8 12.21 -19.43 -4.03
C ILE A 8 10.73 -19.43 -3.65
N ASP A 9 10.43 -19.94 -2.48
CA ASP A 9 9.11 -19.78 -1.87
C ASP A 9 9.01 -18.40 -1.23
N ILE A 10 8.13 -17.56 -1.76
CA ILE A 10 7.80 -16.25 -1.22
C ILE A 10 6.43 -16.37 -0.58
N ASN A 11 6.36 -16.26 0.74
CA ASN A 11 5.09 -16.27 1.44
C ASN A 11 4.46 -14.86 1.49
N PHE A 12 3.25 -14.78 2.04
CA PHE A 12 2.53 -13.49 2.14
C PHE A 12 3.28 -12.46 2.97
N GLU A 13 3.90 -12.85 4.10
CA GLU A 13 4.64 -11.92 4.95
C GLU A 13 5.91 -11.42 4.28
N ASP A 14 6.59 -12.26 3.50
CA ASP A 14 7.74 -11.84 2.68
C ASP A 14 7.31 -10.79 1.66
N LEU A 15 6.25 -11.07 0.90
CA LEU A 15 5.71 -10.15 -0.09
C LEU A 15 5.27 -8.84 0.58
N LYS A 16 4.53 -8.92 1.68
CA LYS A 16 4.10 -7.77 2.47
C LYS A 16 5.30 -6.92 2.90
N SER A 17 6.33 -7.55 3.45
CA SER A 17 7.55 -6.87 3.92
C SER A 17 8.28 -6.14 2.79
N LEU A 18 8.30 -6.70 1.58
CA LEU A 18 8.86 -6.03 0.39
C LEU A 18 8.07 -4.77 0.01
N PHE A 19 6.75 -4.77 0.18
CA PHE A 19 5.88 -3.64 -0.19
C PHE A 19 5.65 -2.62 0.94
N ASP A 20 5.86 -2.98 2.20
CA ASP A 20 5.68 -2.12 3.37
C ASP A 20 6.34 -0.72 3.20
N PRO A 21 7.57 -0.58 2.68
CA PRO A 21 8.20 0.73 2.49
C PRO A 21 7.45 1.61 1.48
N VAL A 22 6.99 1.02 0.37
CA VAL A 22 6.25 1.73 -0.68
C VAL A 22 4.87 2.15 -0.17
N ILE A 23 4.18 1.26 0.53
CA ILE A 23 2.88 1.56 1.13
C ILE A 23 3.02 2.66 2.20
N GLY A 24 4.02 2.58 3.07
CA GLY A 24 4.30 3.61 4.06
C GLY A 24 4.55 4.99 3.42
N LYS A 25 5.28 5.04 2.30
CA LYS A 25 5.48 6.27 1.53
C LYS A 25 4.16 6.82 0.97
N ILE A 26 3.29 5.96 0.43
CA ILE A 26 1.98 6.37 -0.10
C ILE A 26 1.12 6.97 1.02
N ILE A 27 1.01 6.29 2.18
CA ILE A 27 0.27 6.79 3.34
C ILE A 27 0.79 8.16 3.79
N ARG A 28 2.11 8.32 3.88
CA ARG A 28 2.73 9.60 4.25
C ARG A 28 2.39 10.72 3.26
N LEU A 29 2.39 10.43 1.96
CA LEU A 29 2.03 11.40 0.93
C LEU A 29 0.55 11.79 1.03
N ILE A 30 -0.35 10.83 1.21
CA ILE A 30 -1.78 11.10 1.40
C ILE A 30 -1.98 12.01 2.62
N ARG A 31 -1.39 11.66 3.77
CA ARG A 31 -1.46 12.49 5.00
C ARG A 31 -0.96 13.90 4.74
N GLY A 32 0.19 14.07 4.09
CA GLY A 32 0.71 15.40 3.76
C GLY A 32 -0.21 16.23 2.88
N GLN A 33 -0.91 15.62 1.91
CA GLN A 33 -1.92 16.31 1.10
C GLN A 33 -3.12 16.74 1.94
N LEU A 34 -3.64 15.84 2.79
CA LEU A 34 -4.76 16.12 3.68
C LEU A 34 -4.45 17.23 4.68
N ASP A 35 -3.27 17.19 5.31
CA ASP A 35 -2.83 18.20 6.28
C ASP A 35 -2.59 19.57 5.64
N SER A 36 -2.25 19.60 4.34
CA SER A 36 -2.06 20.85 3.58
C SER A 36 -3.38 21.47 3.09
N SER A 37 -4.46 20.71 3.09
CA SER A 37 -5.79 21.18 2.69
C SER A 37 -6.44 21.97 3.82
N LYS A 38 -7.13 23.07 3.48
CA LYS A 38 -7.96 23.81 4.44
C LYS A 38 -9.33 23.14 4.65
N ASP A 39 -9.76 22.34 3.67
CA ASP A 39 -11.06 21.69 3.65
C ASP A 39 -10.97 20.24 4.12
N LYS A 40 -12.04 19.76 4.73
CA LYS A 40 -12.18 18.35 5.13
C LYS A 40 -12.36 17.46 3.89
N CYS A 41 -11.56 16.40 3.80
CA CYS A 41 -11.71 15.39 2.78
C CYS A 41 -12.93 14.50 3.07
N SER A 42 -13.87 14.40 2.14
CA SER A 42 -15.07 13.56 2.31
C SER A 42 -14.90 12.15 1.74
N ALA A 43 -13.97 11.95 0.80
CA ALA A 43 -13.76 10.66 0.14
C ALA A 43 -12.35 10.57 -0.45
N ILE A 44 -11.76 9.37 -0.39
CA ILE A 44 -10.50 9.02 -1.06
C ILE A 44 -10.80 7.99 -2.16
N PHE A 45 -10.49 8.34 -3.40
CA PHE A 45 -10.59 7.43 -4.56
C PHE A 45 -9.19 6.95 -4.94
N LEU A 46 -8.97 5.64 -4.93
CA LEU A 46 -7.72 5.03 -5.42
C LEU A 46 -7.90 4.66 -6.89
N VAL A 47 -6.97 5.09 -7.75
CA VAL A 47 -7.02 4.86 -9.20
C VAL A 47 -5.69 4.34 -9.74
N GLY A 48 -5.73 3.66 -10.89
CA GLY A 48 -4.57 3.05 -11.55
C GLY A 48 -4.30 1.60 -11.12
N GLY A 49 -3.45 0.87 -11.85
CA GLY A 49 -3.27 -0.58 -11.64
C GLY A 49 -2.87 -0.98 -10.21
N PHE A 50 -2.02 -0.18 -9.55
CA PHE A 50 -1.61 -0.48 -8.18
C PHE A 50 -2.73 -0.30 -7.14
N SER A 51 -3.80 0.45 -7.47
CA SER A 51 -4.96 0.61 -6.59
C SER A 51 -5.74 -0.70 -6.39
N GLU A 52 -5.55 -1.69 -7.25
CA GLU A 52 -6.17 -3.01 -7.12
C GLU A 52 -5.59 -3.82 -5.95
N SER A 53 -4.43 -3.41 -5.42
CA SER A 53 -3.78 -4.03 -4.27
C SER A 53 -4.70 -3.99 -3.04
N LYS A 54 -5.14 -5.17 -2.59
CA LYS A 54 -5.93 -5.32 -1.35
C LYS A 54 -5.16 -4.84 -0.13
N TYR A 55 -3.85 -5.02 -0.12
CA TYR A 55 -3.01 -4.53 0.95
C TYR A 55 -3.01 -3.00 1.01
N LEU A 56 -2.88 -2.30 -0.13
CA LEU A 56 -2.99 -0.85 -0.17
C LEU A 56 -4.38 -0.36 0.25
N GLN A 57 -5.46 -0.97 -0.27
CA GLN A 57 -6.84 -0.63 0.10
C GLN A 57 -7.06 -0.74 1.61
N MET A 58 -6.59 -1.83 2.23
CA MET A 58 -6.67 -2.06 3.67
C MET A 58 -5.93 -0.97 4.45
N ARG A 59 -4.66 -0.71 4.11
CA ARG A 59 -3.83 0.27 4.81
C ARG A 59 -4.38 1.69 4.72
N VAL A 60 -4.91 2.09 3.55
CA VAL A 60 -5.58 3.39 3.38
C VAL A 60 -6.84 3.47 4.27
N LYS A 61 -7.64 2.40 4.32
CA LYS A 61 -8.85 2.37 5.15
C LYS A 61 -8.54 2.38 6.65
N GLU A 62 -7.49 1.70 7.08
CA GLU A 62 -7.02 1.72 8.48
C GLU A 62 -6.59 3.13 8.91
N GLU A 63 -5.82 3.82 8.08
CA GLU A 63 -5.25 5.13 8.40
C GLU A 63 -6.27 6.28 8.28
N PHE A 64 -7.20 6.18 7.33
CA PHE A 64 -8.04 7.31 6.90
C PHE A 64 -9.55 7.03 6.92
N GLY A 65 -9.98 5.81 7.23
CA GLY A 65 -11.40 5.43 7.18
C GLY A 65 -12.30 6.05 8.26
N LYS A 66 -11.72 6.84 9.19
CA LYS A 66 -12.44 7.56 10.25
C LYS A 66 -12.25 9.08 10.19
N LEU A 67 -11.63 9.59 9.14
CA LEU A 67 -11.47 11.03 8.92
C LEU A 67 -12.83 11.73 8.69
#